data_AF-A0A535D6C8-F1
#
_entry.id   AF-A0A535D6C8-F1
#
_cell.length_a   1.000
_cell.length_b   1.000
_cell.length_c   1.000
_cell.angle_alpha   90.00
_cell.angle_beta   90.00
_cell.angle_gamma   90.00
#
_symmetry.space_group_name_H-M   'P 1'
#
loop_
_entity.id
_entity.type
_entity.pdbx_description
1 polymer ?
#
loop_
_entity_poly.entity_id
_entity_poly.type
_entity_poly.pdbx_seq_one_letter_code
_entity_poly.pdbx_strand_id
1 'polypeptide(L)'
;MADESELEVLARERDRLAGLLEREHSHLSEAQALLAVFQRSRAVKLATALRRLQARVPRLRRESPAAVGAASLRAPSESEVEYFVKRDWIDNEHVRLLLSFALPTDANCLDVGAHEGLWLKEFLRVAPAGRHVAYEPIPELAQRLKRRFPSIDVRELALSNSEGESSFVYLPDLPAYSGLRERTYPDPVQRKVSLTIRTECLDDHWPAERSLDLVIIDVEGAEALVLEGALKTLVRYRPIVVFEHGVGAADHYGTQPRDVWTLLHDGAGLRVFDLDGNGPYSLSEFEAEFAAARRWNYVAHA
;
A
#
# COMPACT_ATOMS: atom_id res chain seq x y z
N MET A 1 31.07 16.80 -6.45
CA MET A 1 31.83 15.65 -5.92
C MET A 1 30.97 15.04 -4.84
N ALA A 2 30.07 14.15 -5.23
CA ALA A 2 29.28 13.34 -4.33
C ALA A 2 30.07 12.05 -4.08
N ASP A 3 30.03 11.64 -2.83
CA ASP A 3 31.02 10.86 -2.10
C ASP A 3 31.23 9.44 -2.67
N GLU A 4 32.48 9.10 -3.01
CA GLU A 4 32.91 7.73 -3.30
C GLU A 4 32.65 6.79 -2.09
N SER A 5 32.29 7.32 -0.92
CA SER A 5 31.96 6.55 0.28
C SER A 5 30.66 5.75 0.21
N GLU A 6 29.59 6.20 -0.47
CA GLU A 6 28.27 5.53 -0.42
C GLU A 6 28.25 4.23 -1.22
N LEU A 7 28.87 4.22 -2.40
CA LEU A 7 29.01 3.02 -3.22
C LEU A 7 29.92 1.99 -2.56
N GLU A 8 30.95 2.43 -1.84
CA GLU A 8 31.80 1.54 -1.07
C GLU A 8 31.11 0.98 0.19
N VAL A 9 30.19 1.73 0.80
CA VAL A 9 29.37 1.23 1.93
C VAL A 9 28.39 0.15 1.42
N LEU A 10 27.74 0.39 0.29
CA LEU A 10 26.84 -0.59 -0.33
C LEU A 10 27.57 -1.83 -0.84
N ALA A 11 28.78 -1.67 -1.39
CA ALA A 11 29.61 -2.80 -1.81
C ALA A 11 30.11 -3.61 -0.61
N ARG A 12 30.54 -2.96 0.48
CA ARG A 12 30.94 -3.63 1.72
C ARG A 12 29.80 -4.40 2.36
N GLU A 13 28.58 -3.85 2.36
CA GLU A 13 27.43 -4.54 2.94
C GLU A 13 26.94 -5.70 2.05
N ARG A 14 27.00 -5.55 0.72
CA ARG A 14 26.80 -6.66 -0.23
C ARG A 14 27.78 -7.81 0.00
N ASP A 15 29.08 -7.51 0.12
CA ASP A 15 30.13 -8.53 0.24
C ASP A 15 30.13 -9.20 1.63
N ARG A 16 29.77 -8.45 2.68
CA ARG A 16 29.53 -8.99 4.03
C ARG A 16 28.36 -9.97 4.04
N LEU A 17 27.25 -9.63 3.38
CA LEU A 17 26.07 -10.48 3.26
C LEU A 17 26.35 -11.73 2.41
N ALA A 18 27.14 -11.60 1.33
CA ALA A 18 27.59 -12.74 0.52
C ALA A 18 28.49 -13.71 1.32
N GLY A 19 29.41 -13.19 2.15
CA GLY A 19 30.28 -13.99 3.00
C GLY A 19 29.57 -14.70 4.16
N LEU A 20 28.39 -14.23 4.56
CA LEU A 20 27.51 -14.91 5.53
C LEU A 20 26.73 -16.05 4.86
N LEU A 21 26.26 -15.84 3.62
CA LEU A 21 25.57 -16.84 2.80
C LEU A 21 26.45 -18.04 2.40
N GLU A 22 27.76 -17.83 2.19
CA GLU A 22 28.70 -18.91 1.85
C GLU A 22 29.05 -19.79 3.05
N ARG A 23 28.94 -19.28 4.29
CA ARG A 23 29.28 -20.03 5.51
C ARG A 23 28.13 -20.88 6.03
N GLU A 24 26.88 -20.58 5.64
CA GLU A 24 25.70 -21.34 6.06
C GLU A 24 25.04 -22.07 4.88
N HIS A 25 25.78 -23.00 4.27
CA HIS A 25 25.19 -24.04 3.43
C HIS A 25 24.66 -25.20 4.29
N SER A 26 23.63 -24.95 5.09
CA SER A 26 22.66 -25.98 5.49
C SER A 26 21.46 -25.34 6.21
N HIS A 27 20.30 -25.40 5.55
CA HIS A 27 18.95 -25.14 6.09
C HIS A 27 18.44 -23.68 6.12
N LEU A 28 17.86 -23.30 4.96
CA LEU A 28 16.65 -22.50 4.77
C LEU A 28 15.98 -21.91 6.05
N SER A 29 16.35 -20.69 6.43
CA SER A 29 15.51 -19.83 7.28
C SER A 29 15.78 -18.32 7.10
N GLU A 30 16.96 -17.91 6.61
CA GLU A 30 17.23 -16.49 6.33
C GLU A 30 16.64 -15.99 5.01
N ALA A 31 16.46 -16.84 4.00
CA ALA A 31 15.70 -16.49 2.80
C ALA A 31 14.24 -16.14 3.13
N GLN A 32 13.67 -16.69 4.21
CA GLN A 32 12.33 -16.35 4.70
C GLN A 32 12.33 -15.05 5.52
N ALA A 33 13.41 -14.75 6.25
CA ALA A 33 13.56 -13.47 6.96
C ALA A 33 13.78 -12.30 5.98
N LEU A 34 14.61 -12.49 4.94
CA LEU A 34 14.75 -11.56 3.82
C LEU A 34 13.45 -11.44 3.04
N LEU A 35 12.71 -12.53 2.79
CA LEU A 35 11.40 -12.48 2.14
C LEU A 35 10.35 -11.72 2.97
N ALA A 36 10.39 -11.77 4.31
CA ALA A 36 9.48 -11.04 5.19
C ALA A 36 9.80 -9.53 5.30
N VAL A 37 11.04 -9.13 5.05
CA VAL A 37 11.45 -7.73 4.87
C VAL A 37 11.16 -7.27 3.43
N PHE A 38 11.34 -8.17 2.46
CA PHE A 38 11.01 -7.96 1.06
C PHE A 38 9.51 -7.67 0.92
N GLN A 39 8.62 -8.53 1.46
CA GLN A 39 7.14 -8.58 1.36
C GLN A 39 6.33 -7.29 1.67
N ARG A 40 6.96 -6.14 1.93
CA ARG A 40 6.32 -4.93 2.46
C ARG A 40 6.09 -3.80 1.45
N SER A 41 6.24 -4.04 0.15
CA SER A 41 6.14 -2.98 -0.85
C SER A 41 5.87 -3.43 -2.29
N ARG A 42 5.43 -2.49 -3.14
CA ARG A 42 5.32 -2.62 -4.61
C ARG A 42 6.61 -3.13 -5.32
N ALA A 43 7.73 -3.18 -4.62
CA ALA A 43 8.98 -3.83 -5.02
C ALA A 43 8.87 -5.35 -5.24
N VAL A 44 8.21 -6.04 -4.31
CA VAL A 44 8.04 -7.51 -4.31
C VAL A 44 7.06 -7.92 -5.37
N LYS A 45 6.02 -7.08 -5.48
CA LYS A 45 4.97 -7.10 -6.47
C LYS A 45 5.57 -7.28 -7.87
N LEU A 46 6.62 -6.50 -8.18
CA LEU A 46 7.32 -6.54 -9.46
C LEU A 46 8.46 -7.57 -9.55
N ALA A 47 9.26 -7.74 -8.50
CA ALA A 47 10.37 -8.70 -8.50
C ALA A 47 9.91 -10.17 -8.51
N THR A 48 8.78 -10.50 -7.86
CA THR A 48 8.19 -11.85 -7.87
C THR A 48 7.63 -12.20 -9.24
N ALA A 49 7.02 -11.22 -9.92
CA ALA A 49 6.57 -11.35 -11.29
C ALA A 49 7.71 -11.63 -12.25
N LEU A 50 8.78 -10.84 -12.18
CA LEU A 50 9.94 -10.95 -13.06
C LEU A 50 10.71 -12.26 -12.85
N ARG A 51 10.88 -12.72 -11.61
CA ARG A 51 11.49 -14.03 -11.32
C ARG A 51 10.67 -15.19 -11.88
N ARG A 52 9.34 -15.13 -11.82
CA ARG A 52 8.45 -16.16 -12.39
C ARG A 52 8.40 -16.11 -13.93
N LEU A 53 8.47 -14.90 -14.52
CA LEU A 53 8.56 -14.71 -15.96
C LEU A 53 9.88 -15.30 -16.51
N GLN A 54 11.02 -14.95 -15.90
CA GLN A 54 12.34 -15.44 -16.26
C GLN A 54 12.46 -16.98 -16.14
N ALA A 55 11.83 -17.59 -15.13
CA ALA A 55 11.75 -19.05 -14.98
C ALA A 55 10.89 -19.75 -16.07
N ARG A 56 10.06 -19.01 -16.81
CA ARG A 56 9.16 -19.53 -17.86
C ARG A 56 9.57 -19.19 -19.29
N VAL A 57 10.52 -18.29 -19.51
CA VAL A 57 11.05 -17.91 -20.85
C VAL A 57 11.48 -19.11 -21.72
N PRO A 58 12.03 -20.22 -21.20
CA PRO A 58 12.36 -21.37 -22.06
C PRO A 58 11.14 -22.08 -22.66
N ARG A 59 9.92 -21.89 -22.12
CA ARG A 59 8.71 -22.62 -22.52
C ARG A 59 7.76 -21.86 -23.44
N LEU A 60 7.79 -20.53 -23.47
CA LEU A 60 6.83 -19.72 -24.24
C LEU A 60 7.27 -19.37 -25.67
N ARG A 61 8.47 -19.79 -26.11
CA ARG A 61 8.98 -19.55 -27.48
C ARG A 61 8.34 -20.44 -28.57
N ARG A 62 7.32 -21.25 -28.25
CA ARG A 62 6.77 -22.24 -29.19
C ARG A 62 5.31 -22.08 -29.63
N GLU A 63 4.53 -21.15 -29.11
CA GLU A 63 3.12 -21.05 -29.55
C GLU A 63 2.70 -19.63 -29.93
N SER A 64 2.00 -19.59 -31.07
CA SER A 64 1.83 -18.52 -32.06
C SER A 64 1.19 -17.18 -31.61
N PRO A 65 1.28 -16.13 -32.46
CA PRO A 65 0.84 -14.76 -32.21
C PRO A 65 -0.58 -14.51 -32.73
N ALA A 66 -1.51 -14.08 -31.87
CA ALA A 66 -2.71 -13.33 -32.24
C ALA A 66 -3.47 -12.86 -31.00
N ALA A 67 -3.37 -11.57 -30.66
CA ALA A 67 -4.43 -10.75 -30.05
C ALA A 67 -3.88 -9.34 -29.76
N VAL A 68 -4.29 -8.37 -30.59
CA VAL A 68 -4.03 -6.95 -30.40
C VAL A 68 -5.26 -6.36 -29.69
N GLY A 69 -5.07 -5.60 -28.61
CA GLY A 69 -6.17 -4.87 -27.97
C GLY A 69 -6.04 -4.55 -26.47
N ALA A 70 -4.83 -4.50 -25.92
CA ALA A 70 -4.55 -3.87 -24.63
C ALA A 70 -3.19 -3.20 -24.79
N ALA A 71 -2.99 -1.98 -24.26
CA ALA A 71 -1.66 -1.40 -24.18
C ALA A 71 -0.74 -2.48 -23.60
N SER A 72 0.20 -2.97 -24.42
CA SER A 72 1.08 -4.06 -24.04
C SER A 72 1.88 -3.58 -22.84
N LEU A 73 1.50 -4.04 -21.65
CA LEU A 73 2.25 -3.81 -20.43
C LEU A 73 3.62 -4.46 -20.66
N ARG A 74 4.59 -3.63 -21.06
CA ARG A 74 5.97 -4.06 -21.19
C ARG A 74 6.44 -4.44 -19.79
N ALA A 75 7.10 -5.58 -19.67
CA ALA A 75 7.82 -5.91 -18.45
C ALA A 75 8.80 -4.76 -18.12
N PRO A 76 8.75 -4.19 -16.91
CA PRO A 76 9.62 -3.10 -16.56
C PRO A 76 11.09 -3.54 -16.59
N SER A 77 11.95 -2.60 -16.93
CA SER A 77 13.40 -2.76 -16.87
C SER A 77 13.87 -2.92 -15.41
N GLU A 78 15.07 -3.47 -15.25
CA GLU A 78 15.70 -3.61 -13.91
C GLU A 78 15.84 -2.27 -13.19
N SER A 79 16.16 -1.19 -13.93
CA SER A 79 16.23 0.17 -13.37
C SER A 79 14.88 0.70 -12.90
N GLU A 80 13.79 0.37 -13.61
CA GLU A 80 12.43 0.75 -13.17
C GLU A 80 12.06 -0.02 -11.90
N VAL A 81 12.39 -1.32 -11.83
CA VAL A 81 12.17 -2.13 -10.63
C VAL A 81 12.92 -1.54 -9.44
N GLU A 82 14.22 -1.27 -9.61
CA GLU A 82 15.06 -0.68 -8.57
C GLU A 82 14.50 0.66 -8.09
N TYR A 83 14.08 1.53 -9.02
CA TYR A 83 13.42 2.79 -8.69
C TYR A 83 12.18 2.56 -7.82
N PHE A 84 11.27 1.67 -8.23
CA PHE A 84 10.05 1.41 -7.48
C PHE A 84 10.31 0.85 -6.08
N VAL A 85 11.32 -0.03 -5.95
CA VAL A 85 11.76 -0.55 -4.65
C VAL A 85 12.25 0.57 -3.75
N LYS A 86 13.15 1.40 -4.28
CA LYS A 86 13.77 2.49 -3.53
C LYS A 86 12.73 3.53 -3.14
N ARG A 87 11.82 3.90 -4.06
CA ARG A 87 10.77 4.89 -3.81
C ARG A 87 9.83 4.45 -2.70
N ASP A 88 9.41 3.19 -2.70
CA ASP A 88 8.54 2.66 -1.65
C ASP A 88 9.22 2.65 -0.27
N TRP A 89 10.51 2.29 -0.23
CA TRP A 89 11.29 2.40 1.01
C TRP A 89 11.36 3.84 1.52
N ILE A 90 11.66 4.81 0.64
CA ILE A 90 11.71 6.23 1.01
C ILE A 90 10.34 6.72 1.50
N ASP A 91 9.26 6.39 0.79
CA ASP A 91 7.89 6.72 1.19
C ASP A 91 7.59 6.21 2.60
N ASN A 92 7.95 4.96 2.89
CA ASN A 92 7.75 4.37 4.21
C ASN A 92 8.54 5.11 5.30
N GLU A 93 9.79 5.49 5.04
CA GLU A 93 10.56 6.30 5.99
C GLU A 93 9.96 7.70 6.19
N HIS A 94 9.47 8.32 5.12
CA HIS A 94 8.83 9.63 5.19
C HIS A 94 7.53 9.59 5.98
N VAL A 95 6.71 8.55 5.82
CA VAL A 95 5.53 8.35 6.67
C VAL A 95 5.97 8.15 8.12
N ARG A 96 6.98 7.33 8.43
CA ARG A 96 7.46 7.18 9.83
C ARG A 96 7.92 8.50 10.45
N LEU A 97 8.60 9.35 9.68
CA LEU A 97 8.97 10.69 10.10
C LEU A 97 7.71 11.54 10.36
N LEU A 98 6.79 11.60 9.41
CA LEU A 98 5.50 12.30 9.55
C LEU A 98 4.77 11.89 10.84
N LEU A 99 4.61 10.59 11.08
CA LEU A 99 3.94 10.06 12.28
C LEU A 99 4.64 10.52 13.57
N SER A 100 5.98 10.53 13.58
CA SER A 100 6.75 10.86 14.79
C SER A 100 6.76 12.36 15.11
N PHE A 101 6.56 13.23 14.11
CA PHE A 101 6.55 14.69 14.30
C PHE A 101 5.15 15.27 14.41
N ALA A 102 4.15 14.65 13.79
CA ALA A 102 2.80 15.21 13.68
C ALA A 102 1.83 14.68 14.75
N LEU A 103 2.05 13.48 15.29
CA LEU A 103 1.08 12.84 16.18
C LEU A 103 1.42 13.02 17.66
N PRO A 104 0.47 13.49 18.49
CA PRO A 104 0.62 13.40 19.94
C PRO A 104 0.53 11.95 20.43
N THR A 105 0.96 11.72 21.68
CA THR A 105 1.03 10.36 22.26
C THR A 105 -0.33 9.69 22.45
N ASP A 106 -1.42 10.45 22.42
CA ASP A 106 -2.81 10.01 22.56
C ASP A 106 -3.61 10.06 21.25
N ALA A 107 -2.92 10.27 20.11
CA ALA A 107 -3.55 10.30 18.79
C ALA A 107 -4.29 9.00 18.47
N ASN A 108 -5.49 9.12 17.91
CA ASN A 108 -6.29 8.00 17.44
C ASN A 108 -6.05 7.80 15.94
N CYS A 109 -5.63 6.60 15.57
CA CYS A 109 -5.16 6.29 14.22
C CYS A 109 -6.00 5.18 13.60
N LEU A 110 -6.21 5.26 12.29
CA LEU A 110 -6.94 4.30 11.49
C LEU A 110 -6.02 3.77 10.37
N ASP A 111 -5.92 2.45 10.24
CA ASP A 111 -5.22 1.77 9.12
C ASP A 111 -6.25 1.00 8.28
N VAL A 112 -6.40 1.36 7.00
CA VAL A 112 -7.36 0.76 6.08
C VAL A 112 -6.60 -0.04 5.03
N GLY A 113 -6.72 -1.37 5.10
CA GLY A 113 -5.85 -2.29 4.34
C GLY A 113 -4.61 -2.71 5.13
N ALA A 114 -4.78 -3.01 6.42
CA ALA A 114 -3.66 -3.14 7.36
C ALA A 114 -2.67 -4.27 7.05
N HIS A 115 -3.06 -5.30 6.29
CA HIS A 115 -2.22 -6.39 5.81
C HIS A 115 -1.39 -7.08 6.91
N GLU A 116 -0.07 -6.84 6.95
CA GLU A 116 0.85 -7.41 7.96
C GLU A 116 1.03 -6.52 9.21
N GLY A 117 0.32 -5.39 9.26
CA GLY A 117 0.31 -4.45 10.38
C GLY A 117 1.59 -3.62 10.46
N LEU A 118 2.10 -3.17 9.31
CA LEU A 118 3.27 -2.28 9.25
C LEU A 118 3.01 -1.02 10.08
N TRP A 119 1.89 -0.35 9.83
CA TRP A 119 1.54 0.91 10.48
C TRP A 119 1.02 0.74 11.89
N LEU A 120 0.33 -0.37 12.17
CA LEU A 120 -0.11 -0.70 13.54
C LEU A 120 1.05 -0.73 14.55
N LYS A 121 2.21 -1.27 14.14
CA LYS A 121 3.42 -1.22 14.97
C LYS A 121 3.89 0.21 15.21
N GLU A 122 3.83 1.07 14.19
CA GLU A 122 4.23 2.47 14.31
C GLU A 122 3.24 3.26 15.17
N PHE A 123 1.94 3.01 15.08
CA PHE A 123 0.90 3.64 15.90
C PHE A 123 1.17 3.42 17.39
N LEU A 124 1.41 2.16 17.80
CA LEU A 124 1.73 1.84 19.20
C LEU A 124 3.06 2.44 19.67
N ARG A 125 3.99 2.73 18.75
CA ARG A 125 5.26 3.39 19.07
C ARG A 125 5.08 4.89 19.28
N VAL A 126 4.35 5.57 18.40
CA VAL A 126 4.22 7.05 18.40
C VAL A 126 3.09 7.54 19.29
N ALA A 127 1.98 6.80 19.33
CA ALA A 127 0.75 7.18 20.02
C ALA A 127 0.26 6.06 20.96
N PRO A 128 1.07 5.59 21.93
CA PRO A 128 0.74 4.45 22.78
C PRO A 128 -0.50 4.62 23.66
N ALA A 129 -0.96 5.86 23.89
CA ALA A 129 -2.20 6.15 24.63
C ALA A 129 -3.43 6.30 23.71
N GLY A 130 -3.24 6.19 22.40
CA GLY A 130 -4.28 6.25 21.39
C GLY A 130 -5.16 5.00 21.35
N ARG A 131 -6.37 5.15 20.80
CA ARG A 131 -7.31 4.05 20.56
C ARG A 131 -7.43 3.78 19.07
N HIS A 132 -6.46 3.02 18.56
CA HIS A 132 -6.33 2.75 17.13
C HIS A 132 -7.33 1.69 16.62
N VAL A 133 -7.67 1.80 15.35
CA VAL A 133 -8.54 0.87 14.61
C VAL A 133 -7.82 0.40 13.34
N ALA A 134 -8.02 -0.84 12.95
CA ALA A 134 -7.47 -1.42 11.73
C ALA A 134 -8.54 -2.19 10.97
N TYR A 135 -8.58 -2.06 9.65
CA TYR A 135 -9.44 -2.83 8.76
C TYR A 135 -8.60 -3.74 7.88
N GLU A 136 -8.91 -5.03 7.91
CA GLU A 136 -8.27 -6.05 7.08
C GLU A 136 -9.31 -7.09 6.64
N PRO A 137 -9.69 -7.15 5.34
CA PRO A 137 -10.74 -8.02 4.87
C PRO A 137 -10.33 -9.50 4.76
N ILE A 138 -9.04 -9.83 4.70
CA ILE A 138 -8.59 -11.23 4.58
C ILE A 138 -8.62 -11.89 5.97
N PRO A 139 -9.47 -12.91 6.20
CA PRO A 139 -9.67 -13.49 7.53
C PRO A 139 -8.39 -13.95 8.22
N GLU A 140 -7.50 -14.61 7.48
CA GLU A 140 -6.25 -15.12 8.04
C GLU A 140 -5.31 -14.00 8.50
N LEU A 141 -5.26 -12.89 7.75
CA LEU A 141 -4.44 -11.73 8.11
C LEU A 141 -5.06 -10.99 9.29
N ALA A 142 -6.37 -10.72 9.27
CA ALA A 142 -7.09 -10.06 10.36
C ALA A 142 -6.93 -10.81 11.68
N GLN A 143 -7.06 -12.14 11.67
CA GLN A 143 -6.83 -12.95 12.86
C GLN A 143 -5.38 -12.90 13.36
N ARG A 144 -4.40 -12.84 12.45
CA ARG A 144 -2.99 -12.66 12.83
C ARG A 144 -2.75 -11.29 13.45
N LEU A 145 -3.35 -10.24 12.90
CA LEU A 145 -3.29 -8.88 13.45
C LEU A 145 -3.92 -8.82 14.85
N LYS A 146 -5.11 -9.40 15.05
CA LYS A 146 -5.77 -9.50 16.38
C LYS A 146 -4.87 -10.16 17.42
N ARG A 147 -4.14 -11.23 17.05
CA ARG A 147 -3.19 -11.90 17.96
C ARG A 147 -1.94 -11.08 18.24
N ARG A 148 -1.42 -10.38 17.22
CA ARG A 148 -0.16 -9.63 17.31
C ARG A 148 -0.32 -8.27 17.99
N PHE A 149 -1.48 -7.64 17.84
CA PHE A 149 -1.80 -6.32 18.34
C PHE A 149 -3.10 -6.32 19.16
N PRO A 150 -3.14 -7.02 20.32
CA PRO A 150 -4.37 -7.22 21.08
C PRO A 150 -4.99 -5.93 21.65
N SER A 151 -4.24 -4.82 21.65
CA SER A 151 -4.71 -3.50 22.07
C SER A 151 -5.37 -2.67 20.96
N ILE A 152 -5.32 -3.14 19.70
CA ILE A 152 -5.91 -2.46 18.55
C ILE A 152 -7.24 -3.11 18.19
N ASP A 153 -8.26 -2.29 17.90
CA ASP A 153 -9.54 -2.76 17.37
C ASP A 153 -9.36 -3.18 15.89
N VAL A 154 -9.09 -4.46 15.66
CA VAL A 154 -8.92 -5.02 14.31
C VAL A 154 -10.24 -5.59 13.80
N ARG A 155 -10.76 -5.00 12.72
CA ARG A 155 -12.02 -5.36 12.07
C ARG A 155 -11.76 -6.20 10.81
N GLU A 156 -12.39 -7.36 10.76
CA GLU A 156 -12.27 -8.33 9.67
C GLU A 156 -13.32 -8.05 8.58
N LEU A 157 -13.18 -6.90 7.94
CA LEU A 157 -14.06 -6.38 6.89
C LEU A 157 -13.37 -5.23 6.16
N ALA A 158 -13.89 -4.82 5.00
CA ALA A 158 -13.36 -3.68 4.26
C ALA A 158 -14.16 -2.40 4.54
N LEU A 159 -13.48 -1.24 4.59
CA LEU A 159 -14.17 0.04 4.47
C LEU A 159 -14.53 0.32 3.01
N SER A 160 -15.72 0.89 2.79
CA SER A 160 -16.25 1.26 1.48
C SER A 160 -17.27 2.39 1.63
N ASN A 161 -17.93 2.76 0.54
CA ASN A 161 -19.03 3.72 0.49
C ASN A 161 -20.42 3.10 0.73
N SER A 162 -20.47 1.83 1.12
CA SER A 162 -21.73 1.11 1.37
C SER A 162 -21.55 -0.02 2.39
N GLU A 163 -22.61 -0.23 3.19
CA GLU A 163 -22.71 -1.37 4.09
C GLU A 163 -23.23 -2.61 3.37
N GLY A 164 -22.74 -3.78 3.79
CA GLY A 164 -23.30 -5.06 3.36
C GLY A 164 -22.23 -6.12 3.14
N GLU A 165 -22.43 -6.92 2.10
CA GLU A 165 -21.47 -7.91 1.64
C GLU A 165 -20.96 -7.53 0.24
N SER A 166 -19.69 -7.79 -0.01
CA SER A 166 -19.07 -7.59 -1.31
C SER A 166 -18.19 -8.78 -1.68
N SER A 167 -18.04 -8.99 -3.00
CA SER A 167 -17.04 -9.93 -3.51
C SER A 167 -15.66 -9.33 -3.34
N PHE A 168 -14.70 -10.15 -2.93
CA PHE A 168 -13.31 -9.78 -2.74
C PHE A 168 -12.41 -10.79 -3.43
N VAL A 169 -11.50 -10.31 -4.26
CA VAL A 169 -10.56 -11.15 -5.01
C VAL A 169 -9.33 -11.35 -4.15
N TYR A 170 -9.22 -12.54 -3.56
CA TYR A 170 -8.07 -12.95 -2.76
C TYR A 170 -7.03 -13.67 -3.64
N LEU A 171 -5.78 -13.22 -3.53
CA LEU A 171 -4.61 -13.84 -4.17
C LEU A 171 -3.72 -14.47 -3.09
N PRO A 172 -3.86 -15.78 -2.81
CA PRO A 172 -3.11 -16.42 -1.72
C PRO A 172 -1.60 -16.36 -1.88
N ASP A 173 -1.11 -16.35 -3.13
CA ASP A 173 0.31 -16.28 -3.45
C ASP A 173 0.85 -14.84 -3.47
N LEU A 174 -0.04 -13.84 -3.52
CA LEU A 174 0.26 -12.40 -3.51
C LEU A 174 -0.80 -11.62 -2.72
N PRO A 175 -0.95 -11.83 -1.40
CA PRO A 175 -2.06 -11.25 -0.63
C PRO A 175 -2.16 -9.73 -0.73
N ALA A 176 -1.03 -9.04 -0.80
CA ALA A 176 -0.91 -7.59 -1.01
C ALA A 176 -1.39 -7.09 -2.39
N TYR A 177 -1.99 -7.91 -3.24
CA TYR A 177 -2.68 -7.48 -4.46
C TYR A 177 -4.18 -7.71 -4.43
N SER A 178 -4.67 -8.31 -3.33
CA SER A 178 -6.07 -8.65 -3.16
C SER A 178 -6.90 -7.39 -2.96
N GLY A 179 -8.13 -7.39 -3.45
CA GLY A 179 -8.97 -6.20 -3.41
C GLY A 179 -10.44 -6.48 -3.75
N LEU A 180 -11.28 -5.45 -3.64
CA LEU A 180 -12.71 -5.52 -3.97
C LEU A 180 -12.99 -5.79 -5.47
N ARG A 181 -12.01 -5.58 -6.34
CA ARG A 181 -12.13 -5.85 -7.78
C ARG A 181 -10.95 -6.66 -8.28
N GLU A 182 -11.19 -7.43 -9.33
CA GLU A 182 -10.13 -8.09 -10.06
C GLU A 182 -9.31 -7.06 -10.85
N ARG A 183 -7.98 -7.17 -10.77
CA ARG A 183 -7.04 -6.31 -11.49
C ARG A 183 -6.16 -7.10 -12.45
N THR A 184 -5.42 -6.40 -13.29
CA THR A 184 -4.36 -7.02 -14.08
C THR A 184 -3.18 -7.35 -13.17
N TYR A 185 -2.88 -8.64 -13.06
CA TYR A 185 -1.78 -9.13 -12.24
C TYR A 185 -0.53 -9.41 -13.08
N PRO A 186 0.67 -9.31 -12.50
CA PRO A 186 1.90 -9.54 -13.25
C PRO A 186 2.12 -10.99 -13.74
N ASP A 187 1.49 -11.98 -13.11
CA ASP A 187 1.49 -13.38 -13.55
C ASP A 187 0.04 -13.81 -13.83
N PRO A 188 -0.31 -14.22 -15.05
CA PRO A 188 -1.67 -14.63 -15.37
C PRO A 188 -2.09 -15.96 -14.72
N VAL A 189 -1.15 -16.72 -14.12
CA VAL A 189 -1.40 -18.04 -13.53
C VAL A 189 -1.59 -17.97 -12.00
N GLN A 190 -1.91 -16.79 -11.47
CA GLN A 190 -2.18 -16.62 -10.04
C GLN A 190 -3.41 -17.44 -9.62
N ARG A 191 -3.30 -18.17 -8.50
CA ARG A 191 -4.50 -18.74 -7.86
C ARG A 191 -5.35 -17.58 -7.38
N LYS A 192 -6.61 -17.54 -7.80
CA LYS A 192 -7.60 -16.55 -7.38
C LYS A 192 -8.68 -17.24 -6.59
N VAL A 193 -9.04 -16.66 -5.45
CA VAL A 193 -10.15 -17.12 -4.62
C VAL A 193 -11.11 -15.96 -4.47
N SER A 194 -12.39 -16.16 -4.79
CA SER A 194 -13.43 -15.18 -4.48
C SER A 194 -13.86 -15.39 -3.04
N LEU A 195 -13.72 -14.35 -2.21
CA LEU A 195 -14.26 -14.31 -0.86
C LEU A 195 -15.52 -13.45 -0.87
N THR A 196 -16.49 -13.80 -0.03
CA THR A 196 -17.54 -12.87 0.38
C THR A 196 -17.10 -12.24 1.68
N ILE A 197 -16.92 -10.91 1.68
CA ILE A 197 -16.53 -10.15 2.88
C ILE A 197 -17.64 -9.18 3.24
N ARG A 198 -17.60 -8.67 4.47
CA ARG A 198 -18.44 -7.54 4.87
C ARG A 198 -17.79 -6.21 4.47
N THR A 199 -18.62 -5.20 4.26
CA THR A 199 -18.21 -3.81 4.08
C THR A 199 -18.98 -2.89 5.03
N GLU A 200 -18.36 -1.78 5.44
CA GLU A 200 -19.02 -0.70 6.18
C GLU A 200 -18.51 0.69 5.78
N CYS A 201 -19.30 1.72 6.09
CA CYS A 201 -18.92 3.12 5.93
C CYS A 201 -18.27 3.65 7.21
N LEU A 202 -17.16 4.38 7.10
CA LEU A 202 -16.51 4.95 8.28
C LEU A 202 -17.42 5.96 9.01
N ASP A 203 -18.20 6.74 8.24
CA ASP A 203 -19.13 7.75 8.75
C ASP A 203 -20.18 7.21 9.72
N ASP A 204 -20.53 5.93 9.61
CA ASP A 204 -21.53 5.29 10.45
C ASP A 204 -20.92 4.56 11.66
N HIS A 205 -19.61 4.26 11.61
CA HIS A 205 -18.94 3.36 12.57
C HIS A 205 -17.78 3.99 13.35
N TRP A 206 -17.34 5.21 13.00
CA TRP A 206 -16.36 5.93 13.81
C TRP A 206 -17.02 6.57 15.05
N PRO A 207 -16.53 6.32 16.27
CA PRO A 207 -17.16 6.84 17.48
C PRO A 207 -17.14 8.37 17.56
N ALA A 208 -18.32 8.97 17.75
CA ALA A 208 -18.51 10.42 17.68
C ALA A 208 -17.75 11.21 18.76
N GLU A 209 -17.36 10.57 19.86
CA GLU A 209 -16.59 11.14 20.97
C GLU A 209 -15.08 10.94 20.84
N ARG A 210 -14.63 10.22 19.81
CA ARG A 210 -13.21 9.91 19.57
C ARG A 210 -12.70 10.76 18.41
N SER A 211 -11.64 11.56 18.65
CA SER A 211 -10.93 12.22 17.55
C SER A 211 -10.43 11.19 16.55
N LEU A 212 -10.24 11.61 15.30
CA LEU A 212 -9.49 10.86 14.30
C LEU A 212 -8.34 11.76 13.87
N ASP A 213 -7.11 11.35 14.17
CA ASP A 213 -5.92 12.20 14.00
C ASP A 213 -5.12 11.77 12.77
N LEU A 214 -5.17 10.48 12.42
CA LEU A 214 -4.53 9.90 11.25
C LEU A 214 -5.40 8.82 10.60
N VAL A 215 -5.46 8.84 9.27
CA VAL A 215 -5.94 7.72 8.45
C VAL A 215 -4.85 7.31 7.47
N ILE A 216 -4.54 6.02 7.38
CA ILE A 216 -3.74 5.45 6.30
C ILE A 216 -4.67 4.60 5.43
N ILE A 217 -4.61 4.80 4.11
CA ILE A 217 -5.46 4.12 3.13
C ILE A 217 -4.58 3.46 2.07
N ASP A 218 -4.49 2.14 2.09
CA ASP A 218 -3.85 1.33 1.04
C ASP A 218 -4.76 0.13 0.75
N VAL A 219 -5.70 0.31 -0.18
CA VAL A 219 -6.78 -0.66 -0.46
C VAL A 219 -6.77 -1.11 -1.92
N GLU A 220 -5.59 -1.07 -2.54
CA GLU A 220 -5.32 -1.61 -3.87
C GLU A 220 -6.21 -1.04 -5.00
N GLY A 221 -6.60 0.24 -4.90
CA GLY A 221 -7.37 0.96 -5.92
C GLY A 221 -8.78 1.37 -5.47
N ALA A 222 -9.24 0.90 -4.32
CA ALA A 222 -10.56 1.22 -3.77
C ALA A 222 -10.60 2.52 -2.95
N GLU A 223 -9.59 3.38 -3.03
CA GLU A 223 -9.42 4.50 -2.10
C GLU A 223 -10.57 5.51 -2.19
N ALA A 224 -11.09 5.76 -3.39
CA ALA A 224 -12.26 6.63 -3.57
C ALA A 224 -13.49 6.09 -2.82
N LEU A 225 -13.71 4.77 -2.80
CA LEU A 225 -14.83 4.18 -2.06
C LEU A 225 -14.67 4.40 -0.53
N VAL A 226 -13.45 4.25 -0.02
CA VAL A 226 -13.15 4.53 1.40
C VAL A 226 -13.40 6.00 1.71
N LEU A 227 -12.90 6.91 0.86
CA LEU A 227 -13.05 8.37 1.04
C LEU A 227 -14.51 8.82 0.97
N GLU A 228 -15.30 8.28 0.02
CA GLU A 228 -16.73 8.52 -0.09
C GLU A 228 -17.49 8.10 1.17
N GLY A 229 -17.18 6.92 1.72
CA GLY A 229 -17.78 6.41 2.96
C GLY A 229 -17.26 7.06 4.25
N ALA A 230 -16.26 7.95 4.15
CA ALA A 230 -15.60 8.62 5.27
C ALA A 230 -15.76 10.14 5.25
N LEU A 231 -16.48 10.70 4.28
CA LEU A 231 -16.45 12.14 4.00
C LEU A 231 -16.88 12.99 5.20
N LYS A 232 -17.95 12.62 5.92
CA LYS A 232 -18.40 13.39 7.10
C LYS A 232 -17.37 13.32 8.22
N THR A 233 -16.74 12.16 8.40
CA THR A 233 -15.67 11.93 9.38
C THR A 233 -14.45 12.79 9.07
N LEU A 234 -14.04 12.83 7.80
CA LEU A 234 -12.92 13.64 7.33
C LEU A 234 -13.20 15.15 7.50
N VAL A 235 -14.41 15.61 7.14
CA VAL A 235 -14.84 17.00 7.36
C VAL A 235 -14.80 17.37 8.84
N ARG A 236 -15.28 16.47 9.71
CA ARG A 236 -15.42 16.72 11.14
C ARG A 236 -14.08 16.79 11.86
N TYR A 237 -13.21 15.81 11.62
CA TYR A 237 -11.98 15.64 12.40
C TYR A 237 -10.75 16.20 11.69
N ARG A 238 -10.80 16.39 10.37
CA ARG A 238 -9.70 16.88 9.54
C ARG A 238 -8.37 16.15 9.83
N PRO A 239 -8.35 14.80 9.82
CA PRO A 239 -7.12 14.05 10.11
C PRO A 239 -6.06 14.29 9.05
N ILE A 240 -4.82 13.90 9.36
CA ILE A 240 -3.83 13.63 8.33
C ILE A 240 -4.25 12.33 7.60
N VAL A 241 -4.34 12.37 6.29
CA VAL A 241 -4.70 11.22 5.45
C VAL A 241 -3.51 10.84 4.58
N VAL A 242 -2.88 9.70 4.84
CA VAL A 242 -1.88 9.10 3.95
C VAL A 242 -2.59 8.10 3.07
N PHE A 243 -2.39 8.14 1.75
CA PHE A 243 -3.13 7.27 0.83
C PHE A 243 -2.31 6.84 -0.40
N GLU A 244 -2.54 5.61 -0.87
CA GLU A 244 -2.04 5.13 -2.16
C GLU A 244 -3.03 5.50 -3.28
N HIS A 245 -2.62 6.28 -4.27
CA HIS A 245 -3.41 6.49 -5.49
C HIS A 245 -2.50 6.57 -6.72
N GLY A 246 -2.54 5.57 -7.59
CA GLY A 246 -1.69 5.55 -8.78
C GLY A 246 -2.23 4.69 -9.91
N VAL A 247 -1.62 4.87 -11.09
CA VAL A 247 -1.92 4.13 -12.32
C VAL A 247 -1.85 2.62 -12.09
N GLY A 248 -2.73 1.87 -12.77
CA GLY A 248 -2.80 0.42 -12.73
C GLY A 248 -3.81 -0.12 -11.72
N ALA A 249 -3.92 0.47 -10.52
CA ALA A 249 -4.89 0.04 -9.52
C ALA A 249 -6.24 0.76 -9.69
N ALA A 250 -6.20 2.09 -9.68
CA ALA A 250 -7.38 2.95 -9.78
C ALA A 250 -8.18 2.74 -11.09
N ASP A 251 -7.49 2.34 -12.18
CA ASP A 251 -8.09 2.10 -13.49
C ASP A 251 -9.19 1.02 -13.46
N HIS A 252 -9.04 0.00 -12.59
CA HIS A 252 -10.04 -1.06 -12.43
C HIS A 252 -11.27 -0.61 -11.65
N TYR A 253 -11.16 0.50 -10.92
CA TYR A 253 -12.26 1.12 -10.19
C TYR A 253 -12.96 2.19 -11.02
N GLY A 254 -12.33 2.65 -12.11
CA GLY A 254 -12.79 3.78 -12.92
C GLY A 254 -12.50 5.13 -12.25
N THR A 255 -11.75 5.12 -11.16
CA THR A 255 -11.41 6.31 -10.37
C THR A 255 -10.31 7.10 -11.07
N GLN A 256 -10.56 8.39 -11.24
CA GLN A 256 -9.60 9.36 -11.75
C GLN A 256 -8.95 10.14 -10.59
N PRO A 257 -7.74 10.70 -10.77
CA PRO A 257 -7.12 11.59 -9.78
C PRO A 257 -8.03 12.75 -9.36
N ARG A 258 -8.87 13.25 -10.28
CA ARG A 258 -9.87 14.27 -9.97
C ARG A 258 -10.87 13.85 -8.89
N ASP A 259 -11.33 12.60 -8.92
CA ASP A 259 -12.35 12.13 -7.97
C ASP A 259 -11.79 12.14 -6.54
N VAL A 260 -10.58 11.61 -6.37
CA VAL A 260 -9.85 11.61 -5.09
C VAL A 260 -9.53 13.04 -4.63
N TRP A 261 -9.06 13.88 -5.54
CA TRP A 261 -8.77 15.28 -5.24
C TRP A 261 -10.02 16.04 -4.79
N THR A 262 -11.16 15.87 -5.48
CA THR A 262 -12.43 16.52 -5.11
C THR A 262 -12.92 16.04 -3.75
N LEU A 263 -12.83 14.75 -3.44
CA LEU A 263 -13.22 14.23 -2.11
C LEU A 263 -12.39 14.84 -0.97
N LEU A 264 -11.06 14.92 -1.16
CA LEU A 264 -10.15 15.44 -0.14
C LEU A 264 -10.18 16.97 -0.04
N HIS A 265 -10.07 17.67 -1.18
CA HIS A 265 -9.97 19.13 -1.24
C HIS A 265 -11.32 19.82 -1.13
N ASP A 266 -12.23 19.58 -2.07
CA ASP A 266 -13.52 20.28 -2.09
C ASP A 266 -14.46 19.72 -1.03
N GLY A 267 -14.42 18.41 -0.83
CA GLY A 267 -15.27 17.69 0.12
C GLY A 267 -14.83 17.87 1.57
N ALA A 268 -13.59 17.50 1.90
CA ALA A 268 -13.08 17.53 3.28
C ALA A 268 -12.29 18.80 3.64
N GLY A 269 -11.98 19.67 2.67
CA GLY A 269 -11.19 20.87 2.91
C GLY A 269 -9.73 20.60 3.25
N LEU A 270 -9.17 19.49 2.75
CA LEU A 270 -7.78 19.07 2.96
C LEU A 270 -6.94 19.39 1.72
N ARG A 271 -5.66 19.69 1.93
CA ARG A 271 -4.70 20.00 0.87
C ARG A 271 -3.82 18.78 0.61
N VAL A 272 -3.60 18.45 -0.66
CA VAL A 272 -2.86 17.25 -1.10
C VAL A 272 -1.39 17.59 -1.36
N PHE A 273 -0.49 16.75 -0.87
CA PHE A 273 0.96 16.81 -1.05
C PHE A 273 1.49 15.42 -1.41
N ASP A 274 2.70 15.35 -1.95
CA ASP A 274 3.45 14.08 -1.96
C ASP A 274 4.21 13.86 -0.64
N LEU A 275 4.74 12.65 -0.46
CA LEU A 275 5.55 12.32 0.72
C LEU A 275 6.94 12.94 0.72
N ASP A 276 7.38 13.62 -0.34
CA ASP A 276 8.64 14.38 -0.36
C ASP A 276 8.43 15.83 0.11
N GLY A 277 7.19 16.21 0.42
CA GLY A 277 6.82 17.55 0.88
C GLY A 277 6.50 18.53 -0.24
N ASN A 278 6.36 18.07 -1.49
CA ASN A 278 5.92 18.93 -2.59
C ASN A 278 4.40 19.15 -2.52
N GLY A 279 3.97 20.38 -2.78
CA GLY A 279 2.58 20.80 -2.75
C GLY A 279 2.38 22.11 -1.97
N PRO A 280 1.13 22.48 -1.61
CA PRO A 280 -0.09 21.72 -1.90
C PRO A 280 -0.38 21.72 -3.40
N TYR A 281 -0.73 20.57 -3.96
CA TYR A 281 -1.03 20.43 -5.38
C TYR A 281 -2.40 21.02 -5.73
N SER A 282 -2.41 21.85 -6.77
CA SER A 282 -3.62 22.11 -7.55
C SER A 282 -4.09 20.83 -8.24
N LEU A 283 -5.36 20.80 -8.66
CA LEU A 283 -5.91 19.66 -9.40
C LEU A 283 -5.08 19.30 -10.64
N SER A 284 -4.62 20.30 -11.41
CA SER A 284 -3.80 20.06 -12.60
C SER A 284 -2.42 19.49 -12.28
N GLU A 285 -1.81 19.89 -11.16
CA GLU A 285 -0.52 19.33 -10.73
C GLU A 285 -0.70 17.88 -10.25
N PHE A 286 -1.77 17.60 -9.49
CA PHE A 286 -2.06 16.23 -9.05
C PHE A 286 -2.39 15.29 -10.22
N GLU A 287 -3.17 15.76 -11.21
CA GLU A 287 -3.42 15.02 -12.45
C GLU A 287 -2.12 14.75 -13.22
N ALA A 288 -1.19 15.72 -13.27
CA ALA A 288 0.10 15.55 -13.93
C ALA A 288 1.03 14.57 -13.21
N GLU A 289 1.10 14.61 -11.88
CA GLU A 289 1.90 13.67 -11.08
C GLU A 289 1.35 12.25 -11.17
N PHE A 290 0.02 12.09 -11.12
CA PHE A 290 -0.63 10.80 -11.33
C PHE A 290 -0.30 10.23 -12.72
N ALA A 291 -0.44 11.04 -13.78
CA ALA A 291 -0.15 10.62 -15.14
C ALA A 291 1.34 10.30 -15.38
N ALA A 292 2.26 10.95 -14.65
CA ALA A 292 3.68 10.66 -14.71
C ALA A 292 4.03 9.27 -14.15
N ALA A 293 3.16 8.67 -13.33
CA ALA A 293 3.28 7.34 -12.73
C ALA A 293 4.61 7.13 -11.96
N ARG A 294 5.21 8.21 -11.44
CA ARG A 294 6.46 8.15 -10.66
C ARG A 294 6.22 8.01 -9.16
N ARG A 295 4.99 8.30 -8.72
CA ARG A 295 4.54 8.30 -7.33
C ARG A 295 3.16 7.68 -7.23
N TRP A 296 2.89 7.06 -6.10
CA TRP A 296 1.59 6.51 -5.75
C TRP A 296 1.21 6.82 -4.31
N ASN A 297 2.14 7.21 -3.44
CA ASN A 297 1.81 7.60 -2.08
C ASN A 297 1.74 9.11 -1.92
N TYR A 298 0.67 9.58 -1.29
CA TYR A 298 0.39 10.99 -1.06
C TYR A 298 -0.06 11.20 0.38
N VAL A 299 -0.07 12.46 0.80
CA VAL A 299 -0.61 12.88 2.08
C VAL A 299 -1.54 14.06 1.89
N ALA A 300 -2.68 14.07 2.57
CA ALA A 300 -3.60 15.19 2.64
C ALA A 300 -3.78 15.65 4.08
N HIS A 301 -3.79 16.96 4.30
CA HIS A 301 -4.03 17.54 5.63
C HIS A 301 -4.60 18.96 5.55
N ALA A 302 -5.13 19.46 6.66
CA ALA A 302 -5.71 20.80 6.78
C ALA A 302 -4.73 21.94 6.42
#